data_AF-A0AAX3HAI4-F1
#
_entry.id   AF-A0AAX3HAI4-F1
#
_cell.length_a   1.000
_cell.length_b   1.000
_cell.length_c   1.000
_cell.angle_alpha   90.00
_cell.angle_beta   90.00
_cell.angle_gamma   90.00
#
_symmetry.space_group_name_H-M   'P 1'
#
loop_
_entity.id
_entity.type
_entity.pdbx_description
1 polymer ?
#
loop_
_entity_poly.entity_id
_entity_poly.type
_entity_poly.pdbx_seq_one_letter_code
_entity_poly.pdbx_strand_id
1 'polypeptide(L)' 'MIHHYITHYASNGNDYAEAWIQIDFLGMCFCVWKKRTTIERLYANED' A
#
# COMPACT_ATOMS: atom_id res chain seq x y z
N MET A 1 14.50 -6.94 -11.24
CA MET A 1 13.09 -7.41 -11.21
C MET A 1 12.27 -6.31 -10.55
N ILE A 2 11.11 -5.94 -11.09
CA ILE A 2 10.28 -4.87 -10.53
C ILE A 2 9.01 -5.50 -9.98
N HIS A 3 8.74 -5.29 -8.70
CA HIS A 3 7.53 -5.75 -8.02
C HIS A 3 6.71 -4.56 -7.57
N HIS A 4 5.42 -4.58 -7.87
CA HIS A 4 4.48 -3.63 -7.32
C HIS A 4 3.73 -4.31 -6.17
N TYR A 5 3.81 -3.72 -4.98
CA TYR A 5 3.15 -4.20 -3.78
C TYR A 5 2.04 -3.23 -3.39
N ILE A 6 0.89 -3.79 -3.02
CA ILE A 6 -0.24 -3.07 -2.45
C ILE A 6 -0.64 -3.84 -1.21
N THR A 7 -0.77 -3.14 -0.09
CA THR A 7 -1.27 -3.68 1.17
C THR A 7 -2.39 -2.80 1.70
N HIS A 8 -3.32 -3.44 2.39
CA HIS A 8 -4.47 -2.81 2.99
C HIS A 8 -4.51 -3.23 4.45
N TYR A 9 -4.67 -2.26 5.36
CA TYR A 9 -4.72 -2.54 6.78
C TYR A 9 -5.47 -1.42 7.53
N ALA A 10 -6.26 -1.84 8.51
CA ALA A 10 -6.88 -0.94 9.46
C ALA A 10 -5.93 -0.63 10.62
N SER A 11 -5.80 0.64 10.98
CA SER A 11 -5.02 1.08 12.14
C SER A 11 -5.66 2.30 12.78
N ASN A 12 -5.81 2.28 14.11
CA ASN A 12 -6.35 3.40 14.90
C ASN A 12 -7.72 3.90 14.41
N GLY A 13 -8.62 2.98 14.03
CA GLY A 13 -9.96 3.30 13.52
C GLY A 13 -10.01 3.84 12.09
N ASN A 14 -8.86 4.08 11.46
CA ASN A 14 -8.75 4.48 10.06
C ASN A 14 -8.32 3.30 9.21
N ASP A 15 -8.81 3.26 7.99
CA ASP A 15 -8.42 2.25 7.03
C ASP A 15 -7.36 2.82 6.08
N TYR A 16 -6.29 2.08 5.83
CA TYR A 16 -5.16 2.54 5.03
C TYR A 16 -4.89 1.57 3.89
N ALA A 17 -4.69 2.12 2.69
CA ALA A 17 -4.05 1.42 1.60
C ALA A 17 -2.66 2.01 1.37
N GLU A 18 -1.66 1.13 1.32
CA GLU A 18 -0.27 1.49 1.11
C GLU A 18 0.27 0.72 -0.09
N ALA A 19 0.88 1.43 -1.03
CA ALA A 19 1.48 0.85 -2.22
C ALA A 19 2.94 1.29 -2.34
N TRP A 20 3.79 0.41 -2.83
CA TRP A 20 5.18 0.73 -3.15
C TRP A 20 5.69 -0.15 -4.28
N ILE A 21 6.74 0.33 -4.94
CA ILE A 21 7.45 -0.44 -5.96
C ILE A 21 8.78 -0.88 -5.38
N GLN A 22 9.04 -2.18 -5.43
CA GLN A 22 10.34 -2.75 -5.15
C GLN A 22 11.09 -2.96 -6.47
N ILE A 23 12.33 -2.49 -6.52
CA ILE A 23 13.23 -2.70 -7.65
C ILE A 23 14.42 -3.49 -7.12
N ASP A 24 14.52 -4.73 -7.56
CA ASP A 24 15.68 -5.58 -7.29
C ASP A 24 16.69 -5.41 -8.42
N PHE A 25 17.84 -4.84 -8.09
CA PHE A 25 18.95 -4.62 -9.02
C PHE A 25 20.28 -4.99 -8.37
N LEU A 26 21.06 -5.85 -9.03
CA LEU A 26 22.39 -6.30 -8.58
C LEU A 26 22.44 -6.87 -7.15
N GLY A 27 21.38 -7.57 -6.73
CA GLY A 27 21.28 -8.15 -5.38
C GLY A 27 20.90 -7.14 -4.29
N MET A 28 20.68 -5.87 -4.68
CA MET A 28 20.16 -4.84 -3.79
C MET A 28 18.65 -4.67 -4.03
N CYS A 29 17.90 -4.59 -2.93
CA CYS A 29 16.47 -4.37 -2.92
C CYS A 29 16.18 -2.91 -2.58
N PHE A 30 15.59 -2.17 -3.53
CA PHE A 30 15.22 -0.78 -3.35
C PHE A 30 13.70 -0.63 -3.32
N CYS A 31 13.16 -0.18 -2.19
CA CYS A 31 11.74 0.17 -2.06
C CYS A 31 11.55 1.65 -2.36
N VAL A 32 10.89 1.95 -3.48
CA VAL A 32 10.65 3.31 -3.98
C VAL A 32 9.15 3.58 -4.14
N TRP A 33 8.78 4.86 -4.23
CA TRP A 33 7.40 5.33 -4.43
C TRP A 33 6.40 4.75 -3.41
N LYS A 34 6.82 4.66 -2.15
CA LYS A 34 5.93 4.29 -1.05
C LYS A 34 4.89 5.39 -0.85
N LYS A 35 3.64 5.09 -1.15
CA LYS A 35 2.48 5.98 -0.98
C LYS A 35 1.49 5.31 -0.06
N ARG A 36 1.07 6.04 0.97
CA ARG A 36 -0.04 5.67 1.85
C ARG A 36 -1.21 6.59 1.59
N THR A 37 -2.41 6.02 1.45
CA THR A 37 -3.68 6.74 1.43
C THR A 37 -4.58 6.19 2.51
N THR A 38 -5.36 7.07 3.14
CA THR A 38 -6.50 6.65 3.96
C THR A 38 -7.62 6.28 3.00
N ILE A 39 -8.26 5.14 3.24
CA ILE A 39 -9.51 4.77 2.60
C ILE A 39 -10.60 5.14 3.59
N GLU A 40 -11.33 6.22 3.31
CA GLU A 40 -12.60 6.43 3.99
C GLU A 40 -13.54 5.33 3.52
N ARG A 41 -14.03 4.51 4.45
CA ARG A 41 -14.91 3.35 4.20
C ARG A 41 -15.92 3.66 3.09
N LEU A 42 -15.67 3.18 1.88
CA LEU A 42 -16.66 3.18 0.81
C LEU A 42 -17.80 2.18 1.10
N TYR A 43 -17.64 1.32 2.12
CA TYR A 43 -18.63 0.35 2.62
C TYR A 43 -19.55 0.89 3.72
N ALA A 44 -19.65 2.21 3.91
CA ALA A 44 -20.65 2.79 4.82
C ALA A 44 -22.11 2.72 4.28
N ASN A 45 -22.31 2.18 3.06
CA ASN A 45 -23.62 2.00 2.43
C ASN A 45 -23.75 0.61 1.79
N GLU A 46 -23.58 -0.46 2.57
CA GLU A 46 -24.28 -1.71 2.26
C GLU A 46 -25.43 -1.80 3.28
N ASP A 47 -26.60 -1.31 2.85
CA ASP A 47 -27.90 -1.41 3.53
C ASP A 47 -28.28 -2.86 3.86
#